data_AF-A0A4Y3TKH3-F1
#
_entry.id   AF-A0A4Y3TKH3-F1
#
_cell.length_a   1.000
_cell.length_b   1.000
_cell.length_c   1.000
_cell.angle_alpha   90.00
_cell.angle_beta   90.00
_cell.angle_gamma   90.00
#
_symmetry.space_group_name_H-M   'P 1'
#
loop_
_entity.id
_entity.type
_entity.pdbx_description
1 polymer ?
#
loop_
_entity_poly.entity_id
_entity_poly.type
_entity_poly.pdbx_seq_one_letter_code
_entity_poly.pdbx_strand_id
1 'polypeptide(L)' 'MTAKTNKTVEIAGTRYEMLGTMNDGDCKVRLKNTKGEVVEMTCDSFINQLNDGTARYL' A
#
# COMPACT_ATOMS: atom_id res chain seq x y z
N MET A 1 -8.18 20.58 9.32
CA MET A 1 -7.27 19.41 9.22
C MET A 1 -7.83 18.51 8.15
N THR A 2 -7.20 18.41 6.99
CA THR A 2 -7.66 17.51 5.92
C THR A 2 -7.52 16.09 6.43
N ALA A 3 -8.64 15.42 6.69
CA ALA A 3 -8.63 14.00 7.02
C ALA A 3 -7.99 13.30 5.80
N LYS A 4 -6.70 12.97 5.90
CA LYS A 4 -6.11 12.00 4.99
C LYS A 4 -6.82 10.70 5.31
N THR A 5 -7.83 10.35 4.53
CA THR A 5 -8.43 9.02 4.52
C THR A 5 -7.35 8.08 3.96
N ASN A 6 -6.32 7.82 4.77
CA ASN A 6 -5.28 6.89 4.39
C ASN A 6 -5.98 5.53 4.26
N LYS A 7 -6.06 5.04 3.03
CA LYS A 7 -6.75 3.79 2.74
C LYS A 7 -5.98 2.68 3.43
N THR A 8 -6.69 1.84 4.16
CA THR A 8 -6.07 0.65 4.76
C THR A 8 -6.09 -0.46 3.74
N VAL A 9 -4.97 -1.15 3.59
CA VAL A 9 -4.81 -2.31 2.73
C VAL A 9 -4.36 -3.47 3.60
N GLU A 10 -4.96 -4.63 3.41
CA GLU A 10 -4.47 -5.88 3.99
C GLU A 10 -3.73 -6.65 2.90
N ILE A 11 -2.47 -7.01 3.18
CA ILE A 11 -1.62 -7.80 2.28
C ILE A 11 -1.14 -9.02 3.06
N ALA A 12 -1.48 -10.21 2.56
CA ALA A 12 -1.14 -11.48 3.19
C ALA A 12 -1.49 -11.54 4.71
N GLY A 13 -2.64 -10.95 5.08
CA GLY A 13 -3.10 -10.87 6.47
C GLY A 13 -2.44 -9.80 7.34
N THR A 14 -1.50 -9.03 6.80
CA THR A 14 -0.90 -7.88 7.48
C THR A 14 -1.56 -6.59 7.02
N ARG A 15 -1.95 -5.73 7.97
CA ARG A 15 -2.56 -4.43 7.66
C ARG A 15 -1.50 -3.36 7.45
N TYR A 16 -1.71 -2.60 6.39
CA TYR A 16 -0.89 -1.47 5.99
C TYR A 16 -1.76 -0.25 5.76
N GLU A 17 -1.23 0.91 6.10
CA GLU A 17 -1.77 2.22 5.79
C GLU A 17 -1.14 2.70 4.48
N MET A 18 -1.95 2.98 3.46
CA MET A 18 -1.46 3.50 2.19
C MET A 18 -1.11 4.99 2.36
N LEU A 19 0.19 5.28 2.35
CA LEU A 19 0.70 6.65 2.45
C LEU A 19 0.58 7.41 1.13
N GLY A 20 0.55 6.68 0.00
CA GLY A 20 0.38 7.22 -1.34
C GLY A 20 1.23 6.48 -2.37
N THR A 21 1.17 6.95 -3.61
CA THR A 21 2.01 6.49 -4.72
C THR A 21 3.08 7.52 -5.03
N MET A 22 4.32 7.09 -5.21
CA MET A 22 5.43 7.89 -5.73
C MET A 22 5.73 7.47 -7.17
N ASN A 23 6.17 8.44 -7.98
CA ASN A 23 6.64 8.18 -9.33
C ASN A 23 7.99 8.88 -9.50
N ASP A 24 9.06 8.10 -9.43
CA ASP A 24 10.46 8.57 -9.51
C ASP A 24 11.19 7.94 -10.72
N GLY A 25 10.44 7.71 -11.81
CA GLY A 25 10.87 6.90 -12.96
C GLY A 25 10.36 5.46 -12.92
N ASP A 26 9.90 5.01 -11.75
CA ASP A 26 9.11 3.78 -11.58
C ASP A 26 7.97 4.06 -10.58
N CYS A 27 6.78 3.53 -10.86
CA CYS A 27 5.61 3.72 -10.01
C CYS A 27 5.75 2.83 -8.77
N LYS A 28 5.76 3.44 -7.59
CA LYS A 28 5.80 2.70 -6.32
C LYS A 28 4.70 3.15 -5.37
N VAL A 29 4.12 2.20 -4.67
CA VAL A 29 3.16 2.40 -3.58
C VAL A 29 3.94 2.39 -2.27
N ARG A 30 3.74 3.42 -1.43
CA ARG A 30 4.28 3.49 -0.07
C ARG A 30 3.21 3.03 0.92
N LEU A 31 3.55 2.01 1.68
CA LEU A 31 2.68 1.35 2.64
C LEU A 31 3.33 1.43 4.02
N LYS A 32 2.60 1.84 5.04
CA LYS A 32 3.09 1.90 6.41
C LYS A 32 2.48 0.76 7.21
N ASN A 33 3.30 -0.08 7.82
CA ASN A 33 2.80 -1.16 8.66
C ASN A 33 2.38 -0.64 10.05
N THR A 34 1.78 -1.52 10.85
CA THR A 34 1.33 -1.19 12.23
C THR A 34 2.47 -0.85 13.20
N LYS A 35 3.71 -1.22 12.86
CA LYS A 35 4.92 -0.85 13.62
C LYS A 35 5.46 0.54 13.26
N GLY A 36 4.88 1.18 12.26
CA GLY A 36 5.29 2.49 11.77
C GLY A 36 6.39 2.45 10.71
N GLU A 37 6.79 1.27 10.25
CA GLU A 37 7.79 1.10 9.19
C GLU A 37 7.14 1.34 7.83
N VAL A 38 7.84 2.07 6.97
CA VAL A 38 7.39 2.35 5.60
C VAL A 38 8.04 1.34 4.66
N VAL A 39 7.21 0.60 3.95
CA VAL A 39 7.58 -0.34 2.89
C VAL A 39 7.20 0.27 1.56
N GLU A 40 8.08 0.11 0.58
CA GLU A 40 7.87 0.56 -0.79
C GLU A 40 7.74 -0.66 -1.68
N MET A 41 6.71 -0.66 -2.51
CA MET A 41 6.40 -1.75 -3.43
C MET A 41 6.13 -1.17 -4.81
N THR A 42 6.53 -1.83 -5.88
CA THR A 42 6.16 -1.36 -7.23
C THR A 42 4.65 -1.44 -7.43
N CYS A 43 4.10 -0.52 -8.21
CA CYS A 43 2.68 -0.51 -8.54
C CYS A 43 2.26 -1.81 -9.21
N ASP A 44 3.10 -2.38 -10.09
CA ASP A 44 2.83 -3.66 -10.74
C ASP A 44 2.72 -4.81 -9.74
N SER A 45 3.64 -4.90 -8.78
CA SER A 45 3.59 -5.93 -7.73
C SER A 45 2.34 -5.77 -6.87
N PHE A 46 1.99 -4.53 -6.54
CA PHE A 46 0.79 -4.24 -5.77
C PHE A 46 -0.51 -4.60 -6.52
N ILE A 47 -0.59 -4.28 -7.81
CA ILE A 47 -1.73 -4.64 -8.69
C ILE A 47 -1.83 -6.15 -8.84
N ASN A 48 -0.71 -6.85 -9.03
CA ASN A 48 -0.69 -8.31 -9.09
C ASN A 48 -1.22 -8.93 -7.80
N GLN A 49 -0.82 -8.42 -6.63
CA GLN A 49 -1.34 -8.90 -5.35
C GLN A 49 -2.85 -8.66 -5.19
N LEU A 50 -3.37 -7.53 -5.69
CA LEU A 50 -4.81 -7.27 -5.70
C LEU A 50 -5.55 -8.27 -6.61
N ASN A 51 -5.00 -8.55 -7.79
CA ASN A 51 -5.57 -9.50 -8.74
C ASN A 51 -5.52 -10.95 -8.22
N ASP A 52 -4.44 -11.33 -7.54
CA ASP A 52 -4.26 -12.64 -6.91
C ASP A 52 -5.08 -12.77 -5.61
N GLY A 53 -5.73 -11.70 -5.14
CA GLY A 53 -6.53 -11.67 -3.91
C GLY A 53 -5.70 -11.71 -2.62
N THR A 54 -4.37 -11.61 -2.74
CA THR A 54 -3.43 -11.57 -1.61
C THR A 54 -3.36 -10.19 -0.97
N ALA A 55 -3.66 -9.13 -1.73
CA ALA A 55 -3.92 -7.79 -1.24
C ALA A 55 -5.41 -7.43 -1.38
N ARG A 56 -5.95 -6.66 -0.44
CA ARG A 56 -7.31 -6.11 -0.51
C ARG A 56 -7.43 -4.78 0.23
N TYR A 57 -8.26 -3.89 -0.28
CA TYR A 57 -8.66 -2.69 0.45
C TYR A 57 -9.66 -3.05 1.55
N LEU A 58 -9.51 -2.43 2.73
CA LEU A 58 -10.44 -2.56 3.86
C LEU A 58 -11.38 -1.36 3.95
#